data_AF-A0AAW5EME8-F1
#
_entry.id   AF-A0AAW5EME8-F1
#
_cell.length_a   1.000
_cell.length_b   1.000
_cell.length_c   1.000
_cell.angle_alpha   90.00
_cell.angle_beta   90.00
_cell.angle_gamma   90.00
#
_symmetry.space_group_name_H-M   'P 1'
#
loop_
_entity.id
_entity.type
_entity.pdbx_description
1 polymer ?
#
loop_
_entity_poly.entity_id
_entity_poly.type
_entity_poly.pdbx_seq_one_letter_code
_entity_poly.pdbx_strand_id
1 'polypeptide(L)'
;IFDQIQKNIKIPLIHIAQSTAKILKQQNIHTIGLLGTQYTMMEDFYKNALKKENINTITPNQSDMQELSDIIFNELCKGQMKENSKEKYLKIIQKLKDEGAQGIVLGCTEIGLLISQEDTNIPIFDTALIH
;
A
#
# COMPACT_ATOMS: atom_id res chain seq x y z
N ILE A 1 -1.65 -18.37 13.63
CA ILE A 1 -0.86 -19.03 12.55
C ILE A 1 0.48 -18.31 12.34
N PHE A 2 0.52 -16.96 12.26
CA PHE A 2 1.73 -16.11 12.21
C PHE A 2 2.84 -16.46 13.25
N ASP A 3 2.49 -16.47 14.55
CA ASP A 3 3.46 -16.76 15.62
C ASP A 3 3.99 -18.20 15.61
N GLN A 4 3.25 -19.14 15.01
CA GLN A 4 3.64 -20.55 14.92
C GLN A 4 4.59 -20.81 13.76
N ILE A 5 4.50 -20.03 12.69
CA ILE A 5 5.39 -20.14 11.53
C ILE A 5 6.74 -19.48 11.84
N GLN A 6 6.75 -18.31 12.49
CA GLN A 6 7.99 -17.62 12.86
C GLN A 6 8.88 -18.40 13.84
N LYS A 7 8.28 -19.26 14.68
CA LYS A 7 9.04 -20.15 15.58
C LYS A 7 9.75 -21.31 14.87
N ASN A 8 9.36 -21.64 13.64
CA ASN A 8 9.84 -22.84 12.93
C ASN A 8 10.71 -22.55 11.68
N ILE A 9 10.99 -21.28 11.37
CA ILE A 9 11.82 -20.93 10.21
C ILE A 9 12.98 -20.02 10.64
N LYS A 10 14.22 -20.48 10.38
CA LYS A 10 15.49 -19.76 10.66
C LYS A 10 15.94 -18.84 9.52
N ILE A 11 15.01 -18.40 8.67
CA ILE A 11 15.30 -17.43 7.62
C ILE A 11 14.65 -16.13 8.09
N PRO A 12 15.40 -15.03 8.25
CA PRO A 12 14.79 -13.74 8.56
C PRO A 12 13.85 -13.44 7.41
N LEU A 13 12.54 -13.37 7.66
CA LEU A 13 11.61 -12.80 6.69
C LEU A 13 12.03 -11.34 6.52
N ILE A 14 12.82 -11.06 5.48
CA ILE A 14 13.28 -9.72 5.12
C ILE A 14 12.00 -8.93 4.83
N HIS A 15 11.66 -8.06 5.76
CA HIS A 15 10.37 -7.41 5.89
C HIS A 15 10.26 -6.39 4.76
N ILE A 16 9.44 -6.64 3.73
CA ILE A 16 9.17 -5.66 2.65
C ILE A 16 8.81 -4.27 3.23
N ALA A 17 8.13 -4.24 4.38
CA ALA A 17 7.87 -3.00 5.13
C ALA A 17 9.13 -2.31 5.70
N GLN A 18 10.18 -3.04 6.11
CA GLN A 18 11.45 -2.44 6.56
C GLN A 18 12.24 -1.83 5.40
N SER A 19 12.27 -2.50 4.24
CA SER A 19 12.87 -1.95 3.02
C SER A 19 12.15 -0.66 2.61
N THR A 20 10.82 -0.70 2.58
CA THR A 20 9.98 0.49 2.34
C THR A 20 10.26 1.59 3.37
N ALA A 21 10.32 1.26 4.67
CA ALA A 21 10.58 2.24 5.73
C ALA A 21 11.94 2.94 5.57
N LYS A 22 12.99 2.23 5.13
CA LYS A 22 14.30 2.82 4.88
C LYS A 22 14.24 3.88 3.79
N ILE A 23 13.54 3.60 2.69
CA ILE A 23 13.36 4.53 1.56
C ILE A 23 12.54 5.75 2.01
N LEU A 24 11.43 5.52 2.73
CA LEU A 24 10.58 6.59 3.25
C LEU A 24 11.37 7.55 4.15
N LYS A 25 12.21 7.01 5.05
CA LYS A 25 13.10 7.83 5.91
C LYS A 25 14.12 8.64 5.11
N GLN A 26 14.73 8.06 4.07
CA GLN A 26 15.67 8.79 3.20
C GLN A 26 15.00 9.97 2.49
N GLN A 27 13.69 9.86 2.23
CA GLN A 27 12.89 10.91 1.61
C GLN A 27 12.19 11.83 2.63
N ASN A 28 12.49 11.71 3.93
CA ASN A 28 11.85 12.45 5.03
C ASN A 28 10.32 12.31 5.06
N ILE A 29 9.82 11.13 4.67
CA ILE A 29 8.40 10.78 4.73
C ILE A 29 8.13 10.05 6.05
N HIS A 30 7.16 10.58 6.78
CA HIS A 30 6.75 10.10 8.10
C HIS A 30 5.29 9.65 8.13
N THR A 31 4.48 10.02 7.13
CA THR A 31 3.10 9.58 6.99
C THR A 31 2.83 9.11 5.56
N ILE A 32 2.32 7.88 5.43
CA ILE A 32 1.97 7.29 4.13
C ILE A 32 0.52 6.85 4.08
N GLY A 33 -0.06 6.85 2.88
CA GLY A 33 -1.29 6.15 2.57
C GLY A 33 -0.98 4.73 2.10
N LEU A 34 -1.68 3.72 2.61
CA LEU A 34 -1.52 2.33 2.17
C LEU A 34 -2.72 1.91 1.32
N LEU A 35 -2.45 1.49 0.07
CA LEU A 35 -3.45 0.94 -0.83
C LEU A 35 -3.15 -0.55 -1.08
N GLY A 36 -4.16 -1.39 -1.00
CA GLY A 36 -4.03 -2.83 -1.20
C GLY A 36 -5.41 -3.48 -1.18
N THR A 37 -5.45 -4.79 -0.94
CA THR A 37 -6.71 -5.44 -0.57
C THR A 37 -7.18 -4.96 0.80
N GLN A 38 -8.49 -5.08 1.06
CA GLN A 38 -9.06 -4.79 2.38
C GLN A 38 -8.30 -5.52 3.50
N TYR A 39 -7.89 -6.76 3.29
CA TYR A 39 -7.09 -7.53 4.25
C TYR A 39 -5.75 -6.82 4.55
N THR A 40 -5.00 -6.45 3.51
CA THR A 40 -3.71 -5.76 3.66
C THR A 40 -3.85 -4.43 4.41
N MET A 41 -4.93 -3.68 4.14
CA MET A 41 -5.18 -2.38 4.79
C MET A 41 -5.68 -2.54 6.24
N MET A 42 -6.41 -3.61 6.54
CA MET A 42 -6.91 -3.89 7.89
C MET A 42 -5.88 -4.57 8.78
N GLU A 43 -4.98 -5.39 8.25
CA GLU A 43 -4.02 -6.14 9.05
C GLU A 43 -3.01 -5.25 9.78
N ASP A 44 -2.89 -5.47 11.08
CA ASP A 44 -2.01 -4.69 11.94
C ASP A 44 -0.53 -4.99 11.72
N PHE A 45 -0.18 -6.12 11.10
CA PHE A 45 1.22 -6.53 10.92
C PHE A 45 2.04 -5.49 10.12
N TYR A 46 1.55 -5.05 8.97
CA TYR A 46 2.27 -4.10 8.10
C TYR A 46 2.33 -2.71 8.75
N LYS A 47 1.20 -2.24 9.29
CA LYS A 47 1.08 -0.97 10.01
C LYS A 47 1.99 -0.92 11.23
N ASN A 48 2.04 -2.00 12.02
CA ASN A 48 2.90 -2.09 13.21
C ASN A 48 4.38 -2.08 12.86
N ALA A 49 4.78 -2.69 11.75
CA ALA A 49 6.17 -2.67 11.30
C ALA A 49 6.61 -1.25 10.91
N LEU A 50 5.80 -0.51 10.16
CA LEU A 50 6.07 0.89 9.83
C LEU A 50 6.01 1.80 11.06
N LYS A 51 5.07 1.55 11.97
CA LYS A 51 4.95 2.31 13.22
C LYS A 51 6.19 2.17 14.11
N LYS A 52 6.81 0.99 14.19
CA LYS A 52 8.10 0.78 14.90
C LYS A 52 9.22 1.63 14.31
N GLU A 53 9.13 1.97 13.03
CA GLU A 53 10.07 2.84 12.33
C GLU A 53 9.68 4.33 12.38
N ASN A 54 8.69 4.71 13.21
CA ASN A 54 8.11 6.06 13.30
C ASN A 54 7.47 6.55 11.99
N ILE A 55 6.87 5.63 11.23
CA ILE A 55 6.09 5.95 10.03
C ILE A 55 4.61 5.68 10.32
N ASN A 56 3.80 6.72 10.26
CA ASN A 56 2.36 6.63 10.37
C ASN A 56 1.75 6.11 9.06
N THR A 57 0.71 5.29 9.18
CA THR A 57 -0.01 4.71 8.03
C THR A 57 -1.47 5.12 8.10
N ILE A 58 -1.94 5.79 7.06
CA ILE A 58 -3.34 6.15 6.84
C ILE A 58 -3.90 5.15 5.82
N THR A 59 -5.16 4.75 6.01
CA THR A 59 -5.87 3.86 5.10
C THR A 59 -7.21 4.46 4.74
N PRO A 60 -7.76 4.18 3.55
CA PRO A 60 -9.08 4.67 3.16
C PRO A 60 -10.18 4.26 4.15
N ASN A 61 -11.35 4.90 4.09
CA ASN A 61 -12.52 4.42 4.83
C ASN A 61 -12.99 3.06 4.30
N GLN A 62 -13.87 2.38 5.05
CA GLN A 62 -14.34 1.03 4.71
C GLN A 62 -15.00 0.91 3.32
N SER A 63 -15.75 1.93 2.89
CA SER A 63 -16.39 1.93 1.57
C SER A 63 -15.36 2.02 0.44
N ASP A 64 -14.38 2.90 0.58
CA ASP A 64 -13.28 3.05 -0.37
C ASP A 64 -12.41 1.78 -0.39
N MET A 65 -12.13 1.16 0.77
CA MET A 65 -11.40 -0.12 0.84
C MET A 65 -12.11 -1.25 0.07
N GLN A 66 -13.43 -1.31 0.19
CA GLN A 66 -14.23 -2.32 -0.51
C GLN A 66 -14.23 -2.07 -2.02
N GLU A 67 -14.37 -0.81 -2.45
CA GLU A 67 -14.29 -0.44 -3.87
C GLU A 67 -12.93 -0.80 -4.48
N LEU A 68 -11.82 -0.51 -3.79
CA LEU A 68 -10.49 -0.92 -4.24
C LEU A 68 -10.36 -2.45 -4.34
N SER A 69 -10.87 -3.18 -3.34
CA SER A 69 -10.84 -4.64 -3.34
C SER A 69 -11.63 -5.24 -4.51
N ASP A 70 -12.81 -4.67 -4.81
CA ASP A 70 -13.63 -5.10 -5.94
C ASP A 70 -12.93 -4.84 -7.27
N ILE A 71 -12.25 -3.70 -7.45
CA ILE A 71 -11.44 -3.43 -8.65
C ILE A 71 -10.30 -4.45 -8.77
N ILE A 72 -9.57 -4.71 -7.69
CA ILE A 72 -8.47 -5.68 -7.69
C ILE A 72 -8.95 -7.06 -8.17
N PHE A 73 -9.98 -7.62 -7.54
CA PHE A 73 -10.42 -8.99 -7.84
C PHE A 73 -11.23 -9.11 -9.14
N ASN A 74 -12.08 -8.12 -9.45
CA ASN A 74 -12.97 -8.23 -10.60
C ASN A 74 -12.35 -7.75 -11.90
N GLU A 75 -11.29 -6.94 -11.84
CA GLU A 75 -10.67 -6.32 -13.00
C GLU A 75 -9.17 -6.62 -13.08
N LEU A 76 -8.37 -6.18 -12.10
CA LEU A 76 -6.91 -6.24 -12.19
C LEU A 76 -6.37 -7.67 -12.25
N CYS A 77 -6.88 -8.56 -11.39
CA CYS A 77 -6.54 -9.99 -11.41
C CYS A 77 -6.99 -10.70 -12.70
N LYS A 78 -7.85 -10.06 -13.52
CA LYS A 78 -8.29 -10.56 -14.82
C LYS A 78 -7.61 -9.83 -15.98
N GLY A 79 -6.61 -8.99 -15.71
CA GLY A 79 -5.87 -8.21 -16.70
C GLY A 79 -6.67 -7.05 -17.31
N GLN A 80 -7.75 -6.61 -16.67
CA GLN A 80 -8.58 -5.49 -17.17
C GLN A 80 -8.15 -4.19 -16.51
N MET A 81 -7.58 -3.27 -17.29
CA MET A 81 -7.20 -1.93 -16.85
C MET A 81 -8.22 -0.93 -17.39
N LYS A 82 -9.11 -0.43 -16.52
CA LYS A 82 -10.19 0.48 -16.91
C LYS A 82 -9.92 1.89 -16.41
N GLU A 83 -10.20 2.87 -17.26
CA GLU A 83 -10.03 4.30 -16.93
C GLU A 83 -10.89 4.72 -15.72
N ASN A 84 -12.15 4.27 -15.65
CA ASN A 84 -13.02 4.55 -14.49
C ASN A 84 -12.42 4.01 -13.18
N SER A 85 -11.77 2.85 -13.23
CA SER A 85 -11.10 2.27 -12.06
C SER A 85 -9.87 3.09 -11.67
N LYS A 86 -9.09 3.56 -12.66
CA LYS A 86 -8.00 4.52 -12.44
C LYS A 86 -8.52 5.79 -11.76
N GLU A 87 -9.59 6.40 -12.26
CA GLU A 87 -10.17 7.61 -11.67
C GLU A 87 -10.57 7.43 -10.21
N LYS A 88 -11.14 6.26 -9.86
CA LYS A 88 -11.50 5.92 -8.48
C LYS A 88 -10.27 5.82 -7.58
N TYR A 89 -9.22 5.15 -8.04
CA TYR A 89 -7.94 5.10 -7.34
C TYR A 89 -7.37 6.51 -7.11
N LEU A 90 -7.35 7.36 -8.14
CA LEU A 90 -6.85 8.73 -8.02
C LEU A 90 -7.66 9.58 -7.05
N LYS A 91 -8.99 9.43 -7.03
CA LYS A 91 -9.86 10.09 -6.04
C LYS A 91 -9.50 9.66 -4.61
N ILE A 92 -9.28 8.37 -4.38
CA ILE A 92 -8.91 7.85 -3.05
C ILE A 92 -7.50 8.32 -2.66
N ILE A 93 -6.55 8.33 -3.59
CA ILE A 93 -5.20 8.89 -3.39
C ILE A 93 -5.28 10.36 -2.98
N GLN A 94 -6.13 11.14 -3.64
CA GLN A 94 -6.32 12.55 -3.30
C GLN A 94 -6.91 12.72 -1.89
N LYS A 95 -7.91 11.93 -1.50
CA LYS A 95 -8.44 11.93 -0.13
C LYS A 95 -7.35 11.64 0.91
N LEU A 96 -6.53 10.61 0.68
CA LEU A 96 -5.44 10.25 1.59
C LEU A 96 -4.38 11.36 1.69
N LYS A 97 -4.08 12.03 0.58
CA LYS A 97 -3.20 13.19 0.55
C LYS A 97 -3.78 14.34 1.38
N ASP A 98 -5.07 14.62 1.25
CA ASP A 98 -5.76 15.67 2.02
C ASP A 98 -5.82 15.33 3.52
N GLU A 99 -5.80 14.03 3.88
CA GLU A 99 -5.65 13.53 5.25
C GLU A 99 -4.20 13.56 5.77
N GLY A 100 -3.24 13.99 4.95
CA GLY A 100 -1.84 14.19 5.36
C GLY A 100 -0.87 13.09 4.95
N ALA A 101 -1.26 12.18 4.05
CA ALA A 101 -0.31 11.27 3.42
C ALA A 101 0.72 12.06 2.59
N GLN A 102 2.00 11.77 2.80
CA GLN A 102 3.12 12.36 2.07
C GLN A 102 3.63 11.44 0.96
N GLY A 103 3.16 10.19 0.94
CA GLY A 103 3.49 9.15 -0.03
C GLY A 103 2.40 8.09 -0.06
N ILE A 104 2.28 7.37 -1.18
CA ILE A 104 1.35 6.25 -1.33
C ILE A 104 2.13 4.97 -1.51
N VAL A 105 1.87 3.98 -0.67
CA VAL A 105 2.45 2.63 -0.77
C VAL A 105 1.46 1.70 -1.45
N LEU A 106 1.89 1.05 -2.54
CA LEU A 106 1.12 0.04 -3.26
C LEU A 106 1.45 -1.34 -2.69
N GLY A 107 0.49 -1.93 -1.97
CA GLY A 107 0.62 -3.23 -1.30
C GLY A 107 0.27 -4.43 -2.17
N CYS A 108 -0.10 -4.23 -3.44
CA CYS A 108 -0.35 -5.30 -4.41
C CYS A 108 0.32 -4.94 -5.74
N THR A 109 0.97 -5.93 -6.35
CA THR A 109 1.74 -5.77 -7.61
C THR A 109 0.87 -5.30 -8.78
N GLU A 110 -0.41 -5.65 -8.76
CA GLU A 110 -1.39 -5.36 -9.78
C GLU A 110 -1.82 -3.89 -9.76
N ILE A 111 -1.68 -3.20 -8.62
CA ILE A 111 -2.03 -1.78 -8.52
C ILE A 111 -1.05 -0.93 -9.32
N GLY A 112 0.23 -1.30 -9.34
CA GLY A 112 1.26 -0.63 -10.15
C GLY A 112 1.02 -0.73 -11.67
N LEU A 113 0.18 -1.67 -12.11
CA LEU A 113 -0.24 -1.77 -13.51
C LEU A 113 -1.36 -0.78 -13.88
N LEU A 114 -2.14 -0.32 -12.89
CA LEU A 114 -3.22 0.62 -13.08
C LEU A 114 -2.78 2.08 -12.81
N ILE A 115 -1.94 2.27 -11.79
CA ILE A 115 -1.51 3.59 -11.30
C ILE A 115 0.00 3.68 -11.31
N SER A 116 0.51 4.77 -11.88
CA SER A 116 1.92 5.11 -11.97
C SER A 116 2.22 6.47 -11.35
N GLN A 117 3.51 6.79 -11.17
CA GLN A 117 3.95 8.11 -10.70
C GLN A 117 3.48 9.25 -11.60
N GLU A 118 3.21 8.99 -12.88
CA GLU A 118 2.78 10.00 -13.86
C GLU A 118 1.33 10.43 -13.62
N ASP A 119 0.52 9.60 -12.96
CA ASP A 119 -0.90 9.86 -12.72
C ASP A 119 -1.14 10.76 -11.49
N THR A 120 -0.12 11.02 -10.67
CA THR A 120 -0.27 11.82 -9.43
C THR A 120 1.01 12.51 -8.97
N ASN A 121 0.84 13.64 -8.28
CA ASN A 121 1.95 14.43 -7.74
C ASN A 121 2.42 13.95 -6.36
N ILE A 122 1.73 13.00 -5.73
CA ILE A 122 2.20 12.38 -4.49
C ILE A 122 3.18 11.24 -4.85
N PRO A 123 4.33 11.10 -4.17
CA PRO A 123 5.26 10.02 -4.42
C PRO A 123 4.62 8.64 -4.24
N ILE A 124 4.82 7.74 -5.21
CA ILE A 124 4.35 6.36 -5.17
C ILE A 124 5.52 5.43 -4.83
N PHE A 125 5.27 4.52 -3.89
CA PHE A 125 6.18 3.47 -3.45
C PHE A 125 5.55 2.13 -3.78
N ASP A 126 5.93 1.58 -4.92
CA ASP A 126 5.52 0.23 -5.30
C ASP A 126 6.36 -0.78 -4.53
N THR A 127 5.72 -1.53 -3.62
CA THR A 127 6.42 -2.52 -2.81
C THR A 127 7.03 -3.64 -3.65
N ALA A 128 6.44 -3.95 -4.82
CA ALA A 128 6.94 -4.97 -5.76
C ALA A 128 8.21 -4.54 -6.51
N LEU A 129 8.42 -3.23 -6.67
CA LEU A 129 9.65 -2.70 -7.28
C LEU A 129 10.74 -2.41 -6.25
N ILE A 130 10.36 -2.32 -4.97
CA ILE A 130 11.28 -2.09 -3.84
C ILE A 130 11.96 -3.39 -3.39
N HIS A 131 11.41 -4.58 -3.71
CA HIS A 131 11.95 -5.88 -3.34
C HIS A 131 12.15 -6.79 -4.55
#